data_AF-A0A0P6FKK9-F1
#
_entry.id   AF-A0A0P6FKK9-F1
#
_cell.length_a   1.000
_cell.length_b   1.000
_cell.length_c   1.000
_cell.angle_alpha   90.00
_cell.angle_beta   90.00
_cell.angle_gamma   90.00
#
_symmetry.space_group_name_H-M   'P 1'
#
loop_
_entity.id
_entity.type
_entity.pdbx_description
1 polymer ?
#
loop_
_entity_poly.entity_id
_entity_poly.type
_entity_poly.pdbx_seq_one_letter_code
_entity_poly.pdbx_strand_id
1 'polypeptide(L)'
;MIGFSFAAQQQHIQNLLAESRTRLAKSSADRSNYTRVICDLIIQALFQIMEPVVTIRCRQVDLELVESVLPEAIAKYSEAMHKPCQINIAKENFLPVDTCGGVELAAFHGRIRVNNTLENRLEMIAGQMLPEMRTKLFNANPNRKFFD
;
A
#
# COMPACT_ATOMS: atom_id res chain seq x y z
N MET A 1 8.96 10.73 -35.93
CA MET A 1 7.97 9.65 -35.70
C MET A 1 8.29 8.82 -34.45
N ILE A 2 8.74 9.45 -33.35
CA ILE A 2 9.17 8.76 -32.11
C ILE A 2 8.17 8.98 -30.96
N GLY A 3 7.37 10.06 -31.00
CA GLY A 3 6.38 10.35 -29.95
C GLY A 3 5.16 9.42 -29.91
N PHE A 4 4.84 8.73 -31.02
CA PHE A 4 3.64 7.89 -31.11
C PHE A 4 3.83 6.51 -30.46
N SER A 5 5.07 5.97 -30.44
CA SER A 5 5.36 4.68 -29.80
C SER A 5 5.47 4.78 -28.29
N PHE A 6 6.10 5.84 -27.76
CA PHE A 6 6.22 6.06 -26.31
C PHE A 6 4.84 6.20 -25.64
N ALA A 7 3.93 6.96 -26.26
CA ALA A 7 2.57 7.11 -25.76
C ALA A 7 1.81 5.77 -25.74
N ALA A 8 1.95 4.94 -26.78
CA ALA A 8 1.34 3.61 -26.83
C ALA A 8 1.92 2.65 -25.78
N GLN A 9 3.24 2.68 -25.55
CA GLN A 9 3.90 1.89 -24.51
C GLN A 9 3.44 2.31 -23.10
N GLN A 10 3.39 3.63 -22.86
CA GLN A 10 2.90 4.17 -21.59
C GLN A 10 1.44 3.78 -21.36
N GLN A 11 0.58 3.88 -22.38
CA GLN A 11 -0.82 3.48 -22.30
C GLN A 11 -0.96 1.99 -21.98
N HIS A 12 -0.14 1.13 -22.57
CA HIS A 12 -0.20 -0.30 -22.30
C HIS A 12 0.15 -0.62 -20.83
N ILE A 13 1.16 0.05 -20.28
CA ILE A 13 1.52 -0.11 -18.86
C ILE A 13 0.40 0.43 -17.96
N GLN A 14 -0.18 1.57 -18.29
CA GLN A 14 -1.32 2.12 -17.54
C GLN A 14 -2.52 1.16 -17.52
N ASN A 15 -2.81 0.52 -18.66
CA ASN A 15 -3.87 -0.49 -18.74
C ASN A 15 -3.56 -1.73 -17.86
N LEU A 16 -2.30 -2.19 -17.82
CA LEU A 16 -1.88 -3.31 -16.96
C LEU A 16 -1.98 -2.96 -15.46
N LEU A 17 -1.66 -1.73 -15.09
CA LEU A 17 -1.80 -1.24 -13.72
C LEU A 17 -3.27 -1.12 -13.32
N ALA A 18 -4.12 -0.59 -14.21
CA ALA A 18 -5.55 -0.53 -14.00
C ALA A 18 -6.16 -1.93 -13.78
N GLU A 19 -5.77 -2.91 -14.60
CA GLU A 19 -6.22 -4.30 -14.44
C GLU A 19 -5.72 -4.92 -13.13
N SER A 20 -4.47 -4.65 -12.74
CA SER A 20 -3.90 -5.08 -11.47
C SER A 20 -4.65 -4.50 -10.27
N ARG A 21 -5.08 -3.22 -10.34
CA ARG A 21 -5.93 -2.59 -9.34
C ARG A 21 -7.28 -3.28 -9.22
N THR A 22 -7.92 -3.62 -10.35
CA THR A 22 -9.17 -4.40 -10.35
C THR A 22 -8.98 -5.78 -9.71
N ARG A 23 -7.86 -6.44 -9.96
CA ARG A 23 -7.53 -7.73 -9.32
C ARG A 23 -7.30 -7.58 -7.82
N LEU A 24 -6.62 -6.54 -7.37
CA LEU A 24 -6.43 -6.25 -5.94
C LEU A 24 -7.76 -6.01 -5.23
N ALA A 25 -8.67 -5.26 -5.83
CA ALA A 25 -10.02 -5.06 -5.28
C ALA A 25 -10.81 -6.38 -5.12
N LYS A 26 -10.55 -7.39 -5.96
CA LYS A 26 -11.13 -8.73 -5.80
C LYS A 26 -10.43 -9.55 -4.72
N SER A 27 -9.15 -9.32 -4.48
CA SER A 27 -8.38 -10.06 -3.45
C SER A 27 -8.89 -9.78 -2.02
N SER A 28 -9.45 -8.59 -1.77
CA SER A 28 -10.12 -8.27 -0.50
C SER A 28 -11.42 -9.06 -0.27
N ALA A 29 -11.93 -9.81 -1.26
CA ALA A 29 -13.10 -10.67 -1.07
C ALA A 29 -12.79 -11.94 -0.25
N ASP A 30 -11.53 -12.41 -0.26
CA ASP A 30 -11.10 -13.49 0.62
C ASP A 30 -10.80 -12.92 2.01
N ARG A 31 -11.78 -13.02 2.91
CA ARG A 31 -11.70 -12.44 4.25
C ARG A 31 -10.56 -13.01 5.09
N SER A 32 -10.20 -14.29 4.94
CA SER A 32 -9.14 -14.89 5.74
C SER A 32 -7.78 -14.34 5.33
N ASN A 33 -7.50 -14.34 4.03
CA ASN A 33 -6.28 -13.77 3.50
C ASN A 33 -6.19 -12.27 3.76
N TYR A 34 -7.28 -11.53 3.52
CA TYR A 34 -7.33 -10.09 3.74
C TYR A 34 -7.11 -9.70 5.21
N THR A 35 -7.63 -10.49 6.16
CA THR A 35 -7.38 -10.27 7.60
C THR A 35 -5.89 -10.34 7.93
N ARG A 36 -5.19 -11.36 7.41
CA ARG A 36 -3.73 -11.49 7.58
C ARG A 36 -2.99 -10.32 6.95
N VAL A 37 -3.36 -9.95 5.72
CA VAL A 37 -2.76 -8.82 5.01
C VAL A 37 -2.93 -7.52 5.81
N ILE A 38 -4.11 -7.23 6.34
CA ILE A 38 -4.33 -6.02 7.14
C ILE A 38 -3.49 -6.01 8.42
N CYS A 39 -3.40 -7.14 9.13
CA CYS A 39 -2.54 -7.26 10.30
C CYS A 39 -1.08 -6.92 9.94
N ASP A 40 -0.55 -7.54 8.88
CA ASP A 40 0.82 -7.29 8.41
C ASP A 40 1.04 -5.84 7.95
N LEU A 41 0.05 -5.22 7.30
CA LEU A 41 0.12 -3.82 6.87
C LEU A 41 0.14 -2.85 8.05
N ILE A 42 -0.63 -3.12 9.11
CA ILE A 42 -0.61 -2.31 10.35
C ILE A 42 0.77 -2.43 11.00
N ILE A 43 1.29 -3.65 11.15
CA ILE A 43 2.60 -3.90 11.75
C ILE A 43 3.71 -3.16 10.98
N GLN A 44 3.73 -3.28 9.65
CA GLN A 44 4.70 -2.57 8.80
C GLN A 44 4.60 -1.04 8.99
N ALA A 45 3.39 -0.50 9.03
CA ALA A 45 3.19 0.93 9.19
C ALA A 45 3.60 1.41 10.59
N LEU A 46 3.41 0.60 11.64
CA LEU A 46 3.89 0.89 12.99
C LEU A 46 5.42 0.94 13.04
N PHE A 47 6.10 -0.02 12.41
CA PHE A 47 7.56 -0.01 12.29
C PHE A 47 8.10 1.14 11.46
N GLN A 48 7.32 1.69 10.53
CA GLN A 48 7.73 2.84 9.73
C GLN A 48 7.50 4.17 10.45
N ILE A 49 6.43 4.29 11.24
CA ILE A 49 6.07 5.53 11.92
C ILE A 49 6.82 5.69 13.25
N MET A 50 6.97 4.62 14.04
CA MET A 50 7.69 4.57 15.32
C MET A 50 7.32 5.67 16.33
N GLU A 51 6.09 6.17 16.30
CA GLU A 51 5.59 7.22 17.20
C GLU A 51 4.81 6.63 18.40
N PRO A 52 4.80 7.31 19.56
CA PRO A 52 4.16 6.79 20.77
C PRO A 52 2.62 6.83 20.69
N VAL A 53 2.06 7.74 19.89
CA VAL A 53 0.60 7.85 19.68
C VAL A 53 0.33 7.91 18.18
N VAL A 54 -0.48 6.97 17.70
CA VAL A 54 -0.82 6.84 16.29
C VAL A 54 -2.34 6.72 16.13
N THR A 55 -2.82 7.25 15.01
CA THR A 55 -4.21 7.15 14.59
C THR A 55 -4.27 6.37 13.28
N ILE A 56 -5.04 5.28 13.26
CA ILE A 56 -5.29 4.47 12.07
C ILE A 56 -6.55 4.97 11.38
N ARG A 57 -6.47 5.12 10.06
CA ARG A 57 -7.59 5.30 9.15
C ARG A 57 -7.70 4.06 8.29
N CYS A 58 -8.92 3.53 8.18
CA CYS A 58 -9.26 2.41 7.31
C CYS A 58 -10.58 2.74 6.60
N ARG A 59 -11.03 1.88 5.69
CA ARG A 59 -12.40 2.00 5.16
C ARG A 59 -13.40 1.64 6.25
N GLN A 60 -14.60 2.21 6.17
CA GLN A 60 -15.66 1.94 7.15
C GLN A 60 -16.03 0.43 7.19
N VAL A 61 -16.05 -0.24 6.04
CA VAL A 61 -16.34 -1.68 5.93
C VAL A 61 -15.27 -2.57 6.57
N ASP A 62 -14.05 -2.05 6.72
CA ASP A 62 -12.91 -2.80 7.28
C ASP A 62 -12.75 -2.55 8.79
N LEU A 63 -13.59 -1.71 9.41
CA LEU A 63 -13.44 -1.27 10.81
C LEU A 63 -13.39 -2.45 11.79
N GLU A 64 -14.37 -3.35 11.72
CA GLU A 64 -14.44 -4.53 12.60
C GLU A 64 -13.23 -5.46 12.43
N LEU A 65 -12.72 -5.57 11.20
CA LEU A 65 -11.55 -6.38 10.88
C LEU A 65 -10.28 -5.74 11.44
N VAL A 66 -10.12 -4.42 11.31
CA VAL A 66 -9.01 -3.70 11.91
C VAL A 66 -9.03 -3.81 13.43
N GLU A 67 -10.20 -3.62 14.06
CA GLU A 67 -10.37 -3.79 15.50
C GLU A 67 -9.99 -5.20 15.98
N SER A 68 -10.30 -6.24 15.21
CA SER A 68 -10.00 -7.63 15.60
C SER A 68 -8.52 -8.00 15.51
N VAL A 69 -7.76 -7.43 14.57
CA VAL A 69 -6.32 -7.74 14.38
C VAL A 69 -5.39 -6.82 15.18
N LEU A 70 -5.89 -5.71 15.71
CA LEU A 70 -5.09 -4.74 16.47
C LEU A 70 -4.33 -5.34 17.66
N PRO A 71 -4.92 -6.20 18.51
CA PRO A 71 -4.20 -6.82 19.62
C PRO A 71 -2.95 -7.60 19.17
N GLU A 72 -3.06 -8.33 18.06
CA GLU A 72 -1.94 -9.08 17.49
C GLU A 72 -0.85 -8.15 16.95
N ALA A 73 -1.25 -7.10 16.23
CA ALA A 73 -0.31 -6.12 15.68
C ALA A 73 0.46 -5.37 16.79
N ILE A 74 -0.24 -4.97 17.87
CA ILE A 74 0.36 -4.32 19.04
C ILE A 74 1.33 -5.26 19.75
N ALA A 75 0.96 -6.53 19.93
CA ALA A 75 1.82 -7.52 20.57
C ALA A 75 3.14 -7.69 19.80
N LYS A 76 3.07 -7.90 18.48
CA LYS A 76 4.26 -8.04 17.62
C LYS A 76 5.13 -6.78 17.58
N TYR A 77 4.51 -5.60 17.53
CA TYR A 77 5.26 -4.34 17.58
C TYR A 77 5.95 -4.14 18.94
N SER A 78 5.25 -4.43 20.04
CA SER A 78 5.77 -4.26 21.40
C SER A 78 6.89 -5.24 21.73
N GLU A 79 6.79 -6.48 21.23
CA GLU A 79 7.84 -7.50 21.34
C GLU A 79 9.13 -7.05 20.66
N ALA A 80 9.04 -6.44 19.47
CA ALA A 80 10.20 -6.02 18.70
C ALA A 80 10.80 -4.68 19.15
N MET A 81 9.96 -3.69 19.52
CA MET A 81 10.42 -2.33 19.83
C MET A 81 10.61 -2.05 21.31
N HIS A 82 10.07 -2.89 22.20
CA HIS A 82 10.07 -2.69 23.66
C HIS A 82 9.58 -1.31 24.11
N LYS A 83 8.71 -0.68 23.31
CA LYS A 83 8.14 0.65 23.57
C LYS A 83 6.61 0.59 23.49
N PRO A 84 5.89 1.26 24.40
CA PRO A 84 4.45 1.36 24.31
C PRO A 84 4.05 2.23 23.11
N CYS A 85 3.00 1.83 22.40
CA CYS A 85 2.37 2.63 21.36
C CYS A 85 0.86 2.65 21.60
N GLN A 86 0.30 3.84 21.78
CA GLN A 86 -1.13 4.06 21.86
C GLN A 86 -1.71 4.17 20.45
N ILE A 87 -2.61 3.25 20.12
CA ILE A 87 -3.26 3.21 18.80
C ILE A 87 -4.72 3.61 18.94
N ASN A 88 -5.13 4.64 18.20
CA ASN A 88 -6.52 5.07 18.08
C ASN A 88 -7.04 4.79 16.66
N ILE A 89 -8.33 4.47 16.49
CA ILE A 89 -8.94 4.35 15.16
C ILE A 89 -9.78 5.60 14.89
N ALA A 90 -9.58 6.24 13.74
CA ALA A 90 -10.38 7.38 13.30
C ALA A 90 -11.80 6.93 12.89
N LYS A 91 -12.78 7.11 13.78
CA LYS A 91 -14.19 6.76 13.52
C LYS A 91 -15.00 7.85 12.81
N GLU A 92 -14.41 9.02 12.58
CA GLU A 92 -15.04 10.16 11.91
C GLU A 92 -14.37 10.52 10.57
N ASN A 93 -13.21 9.91 10.27
CA ASN A 93 -12.40 10.22 9.09
C ASN A 93 -11.84 8.95 8.44
N PHE A 94 -12.75 8.16 7.87
CA PHE A 94 -12.42 6.92 7.15
C PHE A 94 -11.70 7.19 5.82
N LEU A 95 -11.09 6.14 5.28
CA LEU A 95 -10.61 6.14 3.90
C LEU A 95 -11.80 6.12 2.92
N PRO A 96 -11.63 6.71 1.71
CA PRO A 96 -12.63 6.66 0.66
C PRO A 96 -13.06 5.22 0.31
N VAL A 97 -14.34 5.02 0.00
CA VAL A 97 -14.94 3.70 -0.26
C VAL A 97 -14.39 3.03 -1.52
N ASP A 98 -13.96 3.83 -2.49
CA ASP A 98 -13.31 3.43 -3.76
C ASP A 98 -11.85 2.97 -3.59
N THR A 99 -11.27 3.13 -2.40
CA THR A 99 -9.95 2.56 -2.09
C THR A 99 -10.03 1.03 -2.11
N CYS A 100 -9.00 0.36 -2.64
CA CYS A 100 -8.95 -1.11 -2.69
C CYS A 100 -8.77 -1.79 -1.31
N GLY A 101 -8.57 -1.01 -0.24
CA GLY A 101 -8.33 -1.50 1.11
C GLY A 101 -6.96 -1.11 1.66
N GLY A 102 -6.63 -1.66 2.83
CA GLY A 102 -5.43 -1.32 3.59
C GLY A 102 -5.69 -0.21 4.62
N VAL A 103 -4.60 0.35 5.14
CA VAL A 103 -4.62 1.30 6.26
C VAL A 103 -3.71 2.49 6.02
N GLU A 104 -4.06 3.63 6.59
CA GLU A 104 -3.18 4.80 6.71
C GLU A 104 -2.97 5.10 8.19
N LEU A 105 -1.71 5.21 8.61
CA LEU A 105 -1.35 5.64 9.96
C LEU A 105 -0.96 7.09 9.95
N ALA A 106 -1.40 7.82 10.97
CA ALA A 106 -1.06 9.21 11.18
C ALA A 106 -0.57 9.43 12.62
N ALA A 107 0.44 10.26 12.79
CA ALA A 107 0.97 10.65 14.10
C ALA A 107 1.26 12.14 14.14
N PHE A 108 1.59 12.65 15.33
CA PHE A 108 1.97 14.04 15.55
C PHE A 108 0.95 15.03 14.94
N HIS A 109 -0.32 14.88 15.36
CA HIS A 109 -1.47 15.66 14.84
C HIS A 109 -1.62 15.60 13.31
N GLY A 110 -1.30 14.46 12.71
CA GLY A 110 -1.45 14.22 11.27
C GLY A 110 -0.31 14.77 10.40
N ARG A 111 0.77 15.29 11.01
CA ARG A 111 1.95 15.75 10.27
C ARG A 111 2.78 14.59 9.72
N ILE A 112 2.85 13.49 10.45
CA ILE A 112 3.53 12.26 10.01
C ILE A 112 2.46 11.31 9.53
N ARG A 113 2.58 10.81 8.29
CA ARG A 113 1.63 9.89 7.68
C ARG A 113 2.35 8.75 6.98
N VAL A 114 1.85 7.54 7.20
CA VAL A 114 2.28 6.32 6.51
C VAL A 114 1.06 5.75 5.81
N ASN A 115 1.01 5.91 4.49
CA ASN A 115 -0.04 5.33 3.66
C ASN A 115 0.37 3.91 3.25
N ASN A 116 -0.27 2.91 3.85
CA ASN A 116 -0.05 1.49 3.52
C ASN A 116 -1.31 0.87 2.91
N THR A 117 -2.02 1.64 2.09
CA THR A 117 -3.12 1.13 1.26
C THR A 117 -2.59 0.21 0.17
N LEU A 118 -3.41 -0.76 -0.27
CA LEU A 118 -3.03 -1.69 -1.32
C LEU A 118 -2.72 -0.97 -2.65
N GLU A 119 -3.43 0.12 -2.91
CA GLU A 119 -3.21 0.96 -4.08
C GLU A 119 -1.87 1.68 -4.03
N ASN A 120 -1.54 2.34 -2.91
CA ASN A 120 -0.25 3.01 -2.76
C ASN A 120 0.91 2.02 -2.93
N ARG A 121 0.78 0.80 -2.40
CA ARG A 121 1.78 -0.26 -2.60
C ARG A 121 1.91 -0.68 -4.07
N LEU A 122 0.79 -0.82 -4.78
CA LEU A 122 0.81 -1.12 -6.22
C LEU A 122 1.53 -0.01 -6.98
N GLU A 123 1.24 1.26 -6.69
CA GLU A 123 1.89 2.41 -7.33
C GLU A 123 3.39 2.46 -7.05
N MET A 124 3.81 2.22 -5.80
CA MET A 124 5.22 2.16 -5.42
C MET A 124 5.96 1.05 -6.17
N ILE A 125 5.39 -0.17 -6.22
CA ILE A 125 5.97 -1.30 -6.94
C ILE A 125 5.99 -1.02 -8.44
N ALA A 126 4.92 -0.47 -9.00
CA ALA A 126 4.84 -0.10 -10.40
C ALA A 126 5.94 0.89 -10.77
N GLY A 127 6.16 1.92 -9.95
CA GLY A 127 7.23 2.91 -10.14
C GLY A 127 8.61 2.27 -10.21
N GLN A 128 8.90 1.32 -9.32
CA GLN A 128 10.17 0.58 -9.30
C GLN A 128 10.33 -0.39 -10.46
N MET A 129 9.24 -1.06 -10.87
CA MET A 129 9.26 -2.08 -11.91
C MET A 129 9.12 -1.52 -13.33
N LEU A 130 8.74 -0.24 -13.49
CA LEU A 130 8.56 0.42 -14.78
C LEU A 130 9.75 0.23 -15.74
N PRO A 131 11.02 0.42 -15.32
CA PRO A 131 12.18 0.19 -16.18
C PRO A 131 12.30 -1.26 -16.68
N GLU A 132 12.05 -2.22 -15.80
CA GLU A 132 12.08 -3.65 -16.14
C GLU A 132 10.93 -4.05 -17.05
N MET A 133 9.71 -3.58 -16.77
CA MET A 133 8.53 -3.83 -17.60
C MET A 133 8.73 -3.29 -19.02
N ARG A 134 9.29 -2.07 -19.16
CA ARG A 134 9.62 -1.51 -20.49
C ARG A 134 10.61 -2.39 -21.25
N THR A 135 11.63 -2.89 -20.56
CA THR A 135 12.64 -3.76 -21.17
C THR A 135 12.06 -5.12 -21.58
N LYS A 136 11.23 -5.75 -20.74
CA LYS A 136 10.61 -7.04 -21.04
C LYS A 136 9.53 -6.97 -22.13
N LEU A 137 8.74 -5.89 -22.16
CA LEU A 137 7.62 -5.75 -23.11
C LEU A 137 8.07 -5.23 -24.48
N PHE A 138 9.14 -4.44 -24.55
CA PHE A 138 9.53 -3.72 -25.77
C PHE A 138 10.99 -3.95 -26.20
N ASN A 139 11.66 -4.92 -25.59
CA ASN A 139 13.08 -5.23 -25.72
C ASN A 139 14.01 -4.13 -25.16
N ALA A 140 15.25 -4.53 -24.84
CA ALA A 140 16.27 -3.60 -24.37
C ALA A 140 16.64 -2.59 -25.46
N ASN A 141 16.84 -1.33 -25.07
CA ASN A 141 17.34 -0.31 -25.99
C ASN A 141 18.78 -0.68 -26.40
N PRO A 142 19.05 -0.99 -27.69
CA PRO A 142 20.38 -1.39 -28.14
C PRO A 142 21.43 -0.28 -27.99
N ASN A 143 21.01 0.98 -27.82
CA ASN A 143 21.90 2.12 -27.58
C ASN A 143 22.22 2.36 -26.10
N ARG A 144 21.59 1.65 -25.16
CA ARG A 144 21.90 1.79 -23.73
C ARG A 144 23.14 0.96 -23.40
N LYS A 145 24.30 1.62 -23.29
CA LYS A 145 25.59 0.98 -23.01
C LYS A 145 25.90 0.82 -21.51
N PHE A 146 25.25 1.59 -20.65
CA PHE A 146 25.49 1.59 -19.20
C PHE A 146 24.16 1.42 -18.45
N PHE A 147 24.19 0.60 -17.40
CA PHE A 147 23.03 0.21 -16.61
C PHE A 147 23.02 0.79 -15.18
N ASP A 148 24.05 1.57 -14.84
CA ASP A 148 24.17 2.30 -13.57
C ASP A 148 23.17 3.46 -13.45
#